data_AF-A0A6B2E7L6-F1
#
_entry.id   AF-A0A6B2E7L6-F1
#
_cell.length_a   1.000
_cell.length_b   1.000
_cell.length_c   1.000
_cell.angle_alpha   90.00
_cell.angle_beta   90.00
_cell.angle_gamma   90.00
#
_symmetry.space_group_name_H-M   'P 1'
#
loop_
_entity.id
_entity.type
_entity.pdbx_description
1 polymer ?
#
loop_
_entity_poly.entity_id
_entity_poly.type
_entity_poly.pdbx_seq_one_letter_code
_entity_poly.pdbx_strand_id
1 'polypeptide(L)'
;MIGCAISCLFGAIFSKWGLLAGILGYWAYRWSIATYDTFEKRGIKFVPPVPLLGNFKHMVLQTKSFSDAMNDLYNYFPTEKFCGMFEMRRPIILVRDPEMIRDRK
;
A
#
# COMPACT_ATOMS: atom_id res chain seq x y z
N MET A 1 20.14 -2.80 37.31
CA MET A 1 19.15 -1.93 36.61
C MET A 1 18.67 -2.51 35.27
N ILE A 2 19.50 -3.25 34.52
CA ILE A 2 19.11 -3.81 33.19
C ILE A 2 18.07 -4.94 33.31
N GLY A 3 18.14 -5.79 34.35
CA GLY A 3 17.23 -6.94 34.51
C GLY A 3 15.75 -6.59 34.74
N CYS A 4 15.47 -5.46 35.40
CA CYS A 4 14.09 -5.01 35.67
C CYS A 4 13.42 -4.45 34.39
N ALA A 5 14.20 -3.79 33.53
CA ALA A 5 13.71 -3.31 32.24
C ALA A 5 13.34 -4.49 31.31
N ILE A 6 14.15 -5.55 31.30
CA ILE A 6 13.90 -6.76 30.50
C ILE A 6 12.68 -7.52 31.02
N SER A 7 12.51 -7.66 32.35
CA SER A 7 11.33 -8.34 32.91
C SER A 7 10.04 -7.56 32.68
N CYS A 8 10.07 -6.22 32.71
CA CYS A 8 8.92 -5.38 32.36
C CYS A 8 8.57 -5.46 30.87
N LEU A 9 9.57 -5.49 29.99
CA LEU A 9 9.35 -5.68 28.55
C LEU A 9 8.78 -7.08 28.23
N PHE A 10 9.31 -8.13 28.86
CA PHE A 10 8.76 -9.49 28.75
C PHE A 10 7.32 -9.56 29.30
N GLY A 11 7.07 -8.95 30.46
CA GLY A 11 5.73 -8.88 31.05
C GLY A 11 4.73 -8.12 30.19
N ALA A 12 5.16 -7.06 29.49
CA ALA A 12 4.33 -6.28 28.58
C ALA A 12 4.02 -7.02 27.27
N ILE A 13 5.01 -7.73 26.70
CA ILE A 13 4.83 -8.54 25.47
C ILE A 13 3.91 -9.74 25.71
N PHE A 14 4.05 -10.43 26.86
CA PHE A 14 3.18 -11.54 27.27
C PHE A 14 1.92 -11.09 28.04
N SER A 15 1.71 -9.77 28.19
CA SER A 15 0.47 -9.26 28.77
C SER A 15 -0.71 -9.51 27.83
N LYS A 16 -1.91 -9.65 28.40
CA LYS A 16 -3.16 -9.78 27.61
C LYS A 16 -3.30 -8.66 26.56
N TRP A 17 -2.81 -7.46 26.85
CA TRP A 17 -2.83 -6.31 25.96
C TRP A 17 -1.84 -6.43 24.79
N GLY A 18 -0.65 -6.99 25.03
CA GLY A 18 0.34 -7.25 23.98
C GLY A 18 -0.17 -8.28 22.96
N LEU A 19 -0.79 -9.36 23.45
CA LEU A 19 -1.42 -10.37 22.59
C LEU A 19 -2.60 -9.79 21.79
N LEU A 20 -3.47 -9.00 22.44
CA LEU A 20 -4.58 -8.33 21.76
C LEU A 20 -4.10 -7.34 20.69
N ALA A 21 -3.05 -6.56 20.97
CA ALA A 21 -2.46 -5.64 20.01
C ALA A 21 -1.83 -6.39 18.82
N GLY A 22 -1.15 -7.52 19.05
CA GLY A 22 -0.59 -8.36 17.99
C GLY A 22 -1.66 -8.97 17.10
N ILE A 23 -2.75 -9.48 17.70
CA ILE A 23 -3.92 -9.98 16.96
C ILE A 23 -4.52 -8.84 16.13
N LEU A 24 -4.82 -7.69 16.74
CA LEU A 24 -5.39 -6.53 16.04
C LEU A 24 -4.49 -6.08 14.87
N GLY A 25 -3.17 -6.03 15.08
CA GLY A 25 -2.19 -5.69 14.04
C GLY A 25 -2.18 -6.71 12.90
N TYR A 26 -2.26 -8.00 13.20
CA TYR A 26 -2.36 -9.05 12.19
C TYR A 26 -3.65 -8.94 11.38
N TRP A 27 -4.80 -8.71 12.03
CA TRP A 27 -6.07 -8.50 11.36
C TRP A 27 -6.05 -7.24 10.50
N ALA A 28 -5.49 -6.14 10.99
CA ALA A 28 -5.33 -4.90 10.22
C ALA A 28 -4.43 -5.10 8.99
N TYR A 29 -3.32 -5.85 9.14
CA TYR A 29 -2.45 -6.22 8.03
C TYR A 29 -3.20 -7.05 6.98
N ARG A 30 -3.89 -8.11 7.40
CA ARG A 30 -4.69 -8.97 6.51
C ARG A 30 -5.80 -8.19 5.80
N TRP A 31 -6.52 -7.34 6.54
CA TRP A 31 -7.55 -6.45 6.01
C TRP A 31 -6.99 -5.49 4.97
N SER A 32 -5.77 -4.99 5.18
CA SER A 32 -5.12 -4.07 4.24
C SER A 32 -4.72 -4.74 2.93
N ILE A 33 -4.18 -5.95 2.96
CA ILE A 33 -3.68 -6.63 1.75
C ILE A 33 -4.77 -7.36 0.97
N ALA A 34 -5.96 -7.54 1.57
CA ALA A 34 -7.07 -8.33 1.01
C ALA A 34 -7.59 -7.84 -0.36
N THR A 35 -7.23 -6.63 -0.79
CA THR A 35 -7.66 -6.03 -2.08
C THR A 35 -6.58 -6.03 -3.15
N TYR A 36 -5.34 -6.40 -2.82
CA TYR A 36 -4.17 -6.26 -3.71
C TYR A 36 -4.09 -7.32 -4.81
N ASP A 37 -4.93 -8.36 -4.73
CA ASP A 37 -5.10 -9.40 -5.73
C ASP A 37 -5.97 -8.98 -6.92
N THR A 38 -6.63 -7.81 -6.86
CA THR A 38 -7.60 -7.37 -7.88
C THR A 38 -7.01 -7.27 -9.28
N PHE A 39 -5.81 -6.71 -9.43
CA PHE A 39 -5.16 -6.55 -10.74
C PHE A 39 -4.48 -7.83 -11.21
N GLU A 40 -3.89 -8.59 -10.30
CA GLU A 40 -3.29 -9.89 -10.59
C GLU A 40 -4.31 -10.86 -11.17
N LYS A 41 -5.51 -10.94 -10.56
CA LYS A 41 -6.63 -11.75 -11.07
C LYS A 41 -7.12 -11.34 -12.46
N ARG A 42 -6.87 -10.10 -12.88
CA ARG A 42 -7.28 -9.56 -14.19
C ARG A 42 -6.15 -9.56 -15.21
N GLY A 43 -4.95 -10.02 -14.85
CA GLY A 43 -3.77 -9.99 -15.72
C GLY A 43 -3.28 -8.57 -16.05
N ILE A 44 -3.64 -7.58 -15.23
CA ILE A 44 -3.26 -6.18 -15.42
C ILE A 44 -1.95 -5.92 -14.68
N LYS A 45 -0.94 -5.33 -15.33
CA LYS A 45 0.29 -4.89 -14.66
C LYS A 45 -0.01 -3.76 -13.70
N PHE A 46 0.47 -3.85 -12.46
CA PHE A 46 0.23 -2.85 -11.43
C PHE A 46 1.49 -2.54 -10.62
N VAL A 47 1.56 -1.34 -10.06
CA VAL A 47 2.66 -0.93 -9.18
C VAL A 47 2.45 -1.58 -7.80
N PRO A 48 3.44 -2.33 -7.28
CA PRO A 48 3.30 -3.09 -6.04
C PRO A 48 3.01 -2.15 -4.85
N PRO A 49 1.84 -2.29 -4.21
CA PRO A 49 1.43 -1.42 -3.11
C PRO A 49 2.12 -1.76 -1.79
N VAL A 50 2.32 -0.75 -0.95
CA VAL A 50 2.73 -0.94 0.45
C VAL A 50 1.49 -1.24 1.30
N PRO A 51 1.55 -2.19 2.26
CA PRO A 51 0.47 -2.41 3.21
C PRO A 51 0.06 -1.09 3.90
N LEU A 52 -1.24 -0.91 4.09
CA LEU A 52 -1.96 0.26 4.63
C LEU A 52 -1.93 1.52 3.76
N LEU A 53 -0.82 1.81 3.10
CA LEU A 53 -0.61 3.06 2.36
C LEU A 53 -0.89 2.95 0.85
N GLY A 54 -0.91 1.75 0.31
CA GLY A 54 -0.96 1.53 -1.14
C GLY A 54 0.30 2.09 -1.81
N ASN A 55 0.11 2.78 -2.93
CA ASN A 55 1.18 3.45 -3.67
C ASN A 55 1.45 4.89 -3.21
N PHE A 56 0.76 5.38 -2.17
CA PHE A 56 0.92 6.75 -1.65
C PHE A 56 1.95 6.91 -0.54
N LYS A 57 2.85 5.93 -0.36
CA LYS A 57 3.90 6.00 0.67
C LYS A 57 4.70 7.32 0.63
N HIS A 58 5.02 7.81 -0.57
CA HIS A 58 5.83 9.01 -0.74
C HIS A 58 5.10 10.30 -0.34
N MET A 59 3.77 10.31 -0.50
CA MET A 59 2.92 11.43 -0.12
C MET A 59 2.70 11.45 1.39
N VAL A 60 2.44 10.28 1.99
CA VAL A 60 2.23 10.15 3.43
C VAL A 60 3.51 10.45 4.21
N LEU A 61 4.66 9.98 3.72
CA LEU A 61 5.96 10.29 4.31
C LEU A 61 6.46 11.70 3.94
N GLN A 62 5.70 12.46 3.13
CA GLN A 62 6.06 13.78 2.62
C GLN A 62 7.46 13.87 1.98
N THR A 63 7.94 12.74 1.44
CA THR A 63 9.26 12.64 0.81
C THR A 63 9.30 13.22 -0.60
N LYS A 64 8.13 13.32 -1.25
CA LYS A 64 7.97 13.87 -2.61
C LYS A 64 6.69 14.71 -2.68
N SER A 65 6.65 15.67 -3.59
CA SER A 65 5.40 16.37 -3.90
C SER A 65 4.36 15.40 -4.49
N PHE A 66 3.08 15.76 -4.40
CA PHE A 66 2.00 14.96 -4.99
C PHE A 66 2.25 14.74 -6.49
N SER A 67 2.61 15.81 -7.21
CA SER A 67 2.87 15.78 -8.65
C SER A 67 4.04 14.87 -9.01
N ASP A 68 5.15 14.94 -8.27
CA ASP A 68 6.33 14.11 -8.54
C ASP A 68 6.03 12.63 -8.29
N ALA A 69 5.35 12.32 -7.17
CA ALA A 69 4.98 10.94 -6.86
C ALA A 69 3.98 10.36 -7.88
N MET A 70 3.05 11.17 -8.40
CA MET A 70 2.16 10.75 -9.49
C MET A 70 2.90 10.57 -10.80
N ASN A 71 3.87 11.43 -11.11
CA ASN A 71 4.69 11.32 -12.30
C ASN A 71 5.55 10.04 -12.29
N ASP A 72 6.12 9.69 -11.13
CA ASP A 72 6.83 8.42 -10.95
C ASP A 72 5.92 7.21 -11.17
N LEU A 73 4.69 7.24 -10.62
CA LEU A 73 3.71 6.17 -10.78
C LEU A 73 3.23 6.06 -12.24
N TYR A 74 3.08 7.19 -12.93
CA TYR A 74 2.72 7.24 -14.34
C TYR A 74 3.79 6.66 -15.27
N ASN A 75 5.06 6.92 -14.95
CA ASN A 75 6.19 6.45 -15.74
C ASN A 75 6.74 5.09 -15.28
N TYR A 76 6.15 4.45 -14.27
CA TYR A 76 6.64 3.17 -13.74
C TYR A 76 6.64 2.05 -14.80
N PHE A 77 5.66 2.05 -15.72
CA PHE A 77 5.58 1.12 -16.84
C PHE A 77 5.49 1.87 -18.19
N PRO A 78 6.61 2.38 -18.72
CA PRO A 78 6.61 3.26 -19.89
C PRO A 78 6.24 2.55 -21.21
N THR A 79 6.17 1.22 -21.22
CA THR A 79 5.76 0.42 -22.39
C THR A 79 4.27 0.08 -22.39
N GLU A 80 3.59 0.15 -21.24
CA GLU A 80 2.22 -0.34 -21.07
C GLU A 80 1.18 0.76 -21.31
N LYS A 81 0.08 0.44 -22.02
CA LYS A 81 -0.98 1.41 -22.34
C LYS A 81 -1.81 1.83 -21.12
N PHE A 82 -1.90 0.93 -20.12
CA PHE A 82 -2.53 1.16 -18.84
C PHE A 82 -1.79 0.41 -17.75
N CYS A 83 -1.79 0.94 -16.54
CA CYS A 83 -1.27 0.24 -15.36
C CYS A 83 -2.21 0.41 -14.17
N GLY A 84 -2.24 -0.60 -13.30
CA GLY A 84 -2.95 -0.53 -12.03
C GLY A 84 -2.11 0.18 -10.97
N MET A 85 -2.76 0.96 -10.11
CA MET A 85 -2.19 1.43 -8.86
C MET A 85 -3.22 1.30 -7.74
N PHE A 86 -2.78 1.29 -6.49
CA PHE A 86 -3.67 1.30 -5.34
C PHE A 86 -3.56 2.60 -4.56
N GLU A 87 -4.67 3.32 -4.45
CA GLU A 87 -4.85 4.37 -3.45
C GLU A 87 -5.29 3.69 -2.15
N MET A 88 -4.36 3.50 -1.22
CA MET A 88 -4.60 2.66 -0.04
C MET A 88 -5.14 1.28 -0.46
N ARG A 89 -6.44 1.01 -0.26
CA ARG A 89 -7.11 -0.23 -0.65
C ARG A 89 -7.89 -0.15 -1.97
N ARG A 90 -8.04 1.04 -2.54
CA ARG A 90 -8.84 1.28 -3.74
C ARG A 90 -8.00 0.99 -4.99
N PRO A 91 -8.39 0.03 -5.84
CA PRO A 91 -7.74 -0.18 -7.13
C PRO A 91 -8.10 0.96 -8.08
N ILE A 92 -7.09 1.60 -8.66
CA ILE A 92 -7.22 2.67 -9.65
C ILE A 92 -6.46 2.26 -10.91
N ILE A 93 -7.07 2.46 -12.06
CA ILE A 93 -6.41 2.25 -13.36
C ILE A 93 -5.86 3.59 -13.82
N LEU A 94 -4.57 3.61 -14.09
CA LEU A 94 -3.88 4.72 -14.71
C LEU A 94 -3.85 4.50 -16.22
N VAL A 95 -4.48 5.40 -16.96
CA VAL A 95 -4.53 5.37 -18.42
C VAL A 95 -3.47 6.32 -18.97
N ARG A 96 -2.63 5.82 -19.86
CA ARG A 96 -1.56 6.60 -20.50
C ARG A 96 -1.79 6.82 -21.99
N ASP A 97 -2.57 5.95 -22.63
CA ASP A 97 -2.87 6.06 -24.06
C ASP A 97 -3.89 7.19 -24.31
N PRO A 98 -3.49 8.30 -24.99
CA PRO A 98 -4.39 9.43 -25.25
C PRO A 98 -5.54 9.04 -26.20
N GLU A 99 -5.38 7.99 -27.02
CA GLU A 99 -6.44 7.50 -27.89
C GLU A 99 -7.60 6.91 -27.08
N MET A 100 -7.31 6.21 -25.96
CA MET A 100 -8.35 5.69 -25.05
C MET A 100 -9.13 6.80 -24.34
N ILE A 101 -8.52 7.96 -24.11
CA ILE A 101 -9.21 9.10 -23.48
C ILE A 101 -10.17 9.75 -24.47
N ARG A 102 -9.81 9.77 -25.76
CA ARG A 102 -10.56 10.44 -26.82
C ARG A 102 -11.86 9.72 -27.20
N ASP A 103 -11.92 8.40 -27.05
CA ASP A 103 -13.07 7.56 -27.42
C ASP A 103 -14.25 7.64 -26.43
N ARG A 104 -14.11 8.44 -25.35
CA ARG A 104 -15.18 8.72 -24.38
C ARG A 104 -16.05 9.90 -24.85
N LYS A 105 -16.68 9.78 -26.03
CA LYS A 105 -17.75 10.68 -26.49
C LYS A 105 -19.01 9.90 -26.79
#